data_AF-A0A7S1RM96-F1
#
_entry.id   AF-A0A7S1RM96-F1
#
_cell.length_a   1.000
_cell.length_b   1.000
_cell.length_c   1.000
_cell.angle_alpha   90.00
_cell.angle_beta   90.00
_cell.angle_gamma   90.00
#
_symmetry.space_group_name_H-M   'P 1'
#
loop_
_entity.id
_entity.type
_entity.pdbx_description
1 polymer ?
#
loop_
_entity_poly.entity_id
_entity_poly.type
_entity_poly.pdbx_seq_one_letter_code
_entity_poly.pdbx_strand_id
1 'polypeptide(L)'
;AHTRYKVFANFAPVGERPLSVTGDSMLMLLAVELLTGRTHQIRAHMANLQRPLVSDSLYSPEHFDEEVAWCPRLFLHCSRVQLRDVCGGHFLAEAPLPQDLATALGRLRRLDGEELAAYTFP
;
A
#
# COMPACT_ATOMS: atom_id res chain seq x y z
N ALA A 1 9.37 6.12 -14.63
CA ALA A 1 9.72 5.03 -13.69
C ALA A 1 8.78 3.88 -13.97
N HIS A 2 9.28 2.66 -14.16
CA HIS A 2 8.45 1.50 -14.46
C HIS A 2 8.06 0.80 -13.15
N THR A 3 6.90 1.16 -12.61
CA THR A 3 6.30 0.51 -11.45
C THR A 3 5.03 -0.15 -11.94
N ARG A 4 4.94 -1.48 -11.85
CA ARG A 4 3.69 -2.19 -12.15
C ARG A 4 2.90 -2.30 -10.86
N TYR A 5 1.61 -2.02 -10.93
CA TYR A 5 0.73 -2.18 -9.79
C TYR A 5 -0.64 -2.69 -10.24
N LYS A 6 -1.32 -3.35 -9.32
CA LYS A 6 -2.70 -3.82 -9.48
C LYS A 6 -3.51 -3.35 -8.29
N VAL A 7 -4.70 -2.83 -8.54
CA VAL A 7 -5.66 -2.52 -7.48
C VAL A 7 -6.19 -3.83 -6.93
N PHE A 8 -5.99 -4.05 -5.65
CA PHE A 8 -6.45 -5.24 -4.93
C PHE A 8 -7.85 -5.03 -4.36
N ALA A 9 -8.10 -3.89 -3.73
CA ALA A 9 -9.40 -3.53 -3.18
C ALA A 9 -9.51 -2.03 -2.93
N ASN A 10 -10.74 -1.55 -2.98
CA ASN A 10 -11.09 -0.19 -2.67
C ASN A 10 -11.73 -0.09 -1.28
N PHE A 11 -11.45 1.00 -0.60
CA PHE A 11 -11.86 1.25 0.78
C PHE A 11 -12.39 2.67 0.93
N ALA A 12 -13.34 2.85 1.84
CA ALA A 12 -13.79 4.14 2.33
C ALA A 12 -13.42 4.31 3.81
N PRO A 13 -13.17 5.54 4.27
CA PRO A 13 -13.13 5.87 5.68
C PRO A 13 -14.39 5.42 6.42
N VAL A 14 -14.25 4.91 7.65
CA VAL A 14 -15.39 4.70 8.56
C VAL A 14 -15.48 5.90 9.50
N GLY A 15 -16.38 6.85 9.21
CA GLY A 15 -16.67 7.99 10.09
C GLY A 15 -17.26 9.20 9.36
N GLU A 16 -18.04 10.02 10.09
CA GLU A 16 -18.64 11.28 9.61
C GLU A 16 -17.61 12.40 9.42
N ARG A 17 -16.38 12.22 9.92
CA ARG A 17 -15.27 13.13 9.61
C ARG A 17 -14.61 12.65 8.33
N PRO A 18 -14.56 13.48 7.26
CA PRO A 18 -13.73 13.15 6.13
C PRO A 18 -12.31 13.00 6.65
N LEU A 19 -11.76 11.78 6.59
CA LEU A 19 -10.31 11.63 6.60
C LEU A 19 -9.86 12.52 5.45
N SER A 20 -9.15 13.61 5.75
CA SER A 20 -8.74 14.61 4.78
C SER A 20 -7.91 13.91 3.71
N VAL A 21 -8.58 13.46 2.66
CA VAL A 21 -8.01 12.98 1.42
C VAL A 21 -8.83 13.72 0.38
N THR A 22 -8.18 14.71 -0.22
CA THR A 22 -8.66 15.53 -1.33
C THR A 22 -9.63 14.76 -2.24
N GLY A 23 -10.90 15.18 -2.30
CA GLY A 23 -11.89 14.85 -3.35
C GLY A 23 -12.07 13.36 -3.71
N ASP A 24 -13.23 12.80 -3.38
CA ASP A 24 -13.57 11.37 -3.44
C ASP A 24 -12.80 10.51 -2.44
N SER A 25 -13.45 10.25 -1.31
CA SER A 25 -13.00 9.53 -0.10
C SER A 25 -12.74 8.04 -0.33
N MET A 26 -11.86 7.71 -1.28
CA MET A 26 -11.59 6.34 -1.71
C MET A 26 -10.10 6.04 -1.60
N LEU A 27 -9.78 5.11 -0.70
CA LEU A 27 -8.45 4.53 -0.54
C LEU A 27 -8.34 3.27 -1.39
N MET A 28 -7.17 3.02 -1.96
CA MET A 28 -6.90 1.84 -2.78
C MET A 28 -5.77 1.02 -2.18
N LEU A 29 -6.03 -0.25 -1.91
CA LEU A 29 -4.98 -1.22 -1.59
C LEU A 29 -4.35 -1.70 -2.89
N LEU A 30 -3.05 -1.46 -3.06
CA LEU A 30 -2.32 -1.81 -4.27
C LEU A 30 -1.35 -2.95 -4.00
N ALA A 31 -1.28 -3.88 -4.95
CA ALA A 31 -0.20 -4.85 -5.04
C ALA A 31 0.82 -4.32 -6.06
N VAL A 32 2.06 -4.11 -5.64
CA VAL A 32 3.09 -3.42 -6.45
C VAL A 32 4.26 -4.35 -6.73
N GLU A 33 4.67 -4.40 -7.99
CA GLU A 33 5.87 -5.12 -8.46
C GLU A 33 6.93 -4.10 -8.89
N LEU A 34 8.12 -4.24 -8.30
CA LEU A 34 9.26 -3.38 -8.59
C LEU A 34 10.13 -3.98 -9.69
N LEU A 35 10.20 -3.29 -10.83
CA LEU A 35 11.14 -3.62 -11.91
C LEU A 35 12.51 -2.96 -11.72
N THR A 36 12.57 -1.92 -10.89
CA THR A 36 13.79 -1.19 -10.53
C THR A 36 13.77 -0.84 -9.04
N GLY A 37 14.94 -0.65 -8.43
CA GLY A 37 15.10 -0.36 -7.00
C GLY A 37 15.52 1.07 -6.67
N ARG A 38 14.95 2.08 -7.33
CA ARG A 38 15.31 3.49 -7.02
C ARG A 38 14.80 3.90 -5.65
N THR A 39 15.53 4.79 -4.97
CA THR A 39 15.13 5.34 -3.67
C THR A 39 13.72 5.92 -3.73
N HIS A 40 12.86 5.54 -2.78
CA HIS A 40 11.47 6.00 -2.67
C HIS A 40 10.61 5.80 -3.92
N GLN A 41 10.96 4.88 -4.82
CA GLN A 41 10.32 4.75 -6.13
C GLN A 41 8.79 4.65 -6.07
N ILE A 42 8.24 3.82 -5.18
CA ILE A 42 6.78 3.67 -5.02
C ILE A 42 6.17 4.97 -4.51
N ARG A 43 6.74 5.55 -3.45
CA ARG A 43 6.27 6.77 -2.79
C ARG A 43 6.22 7.95 -3.77
N ALA A 44 7.34 8.22 -4.43
CA ALA A 44 7.44 9.29 -5.41
C ALA A 44 6.53 9.07 -6.63
N HIS A 45 6.38 7.83 -7.09
CA HIS A 45 5.52 7.54 -8.24
C HIS A 45 4.05 7.80 -7.94
N MET A 46 3.57 7.33 -6.78
CA MET A 46 2.18 7.47 -6.36
C MET A 46 1.83 8.92 -6.03
N ALA A 47 2.75 9.66 -5.39
CA ALA A 47 2.61 11.09 -5.17
C ALA A 47 2.50 11.89 -6.48
N ASN A 48 3.31 11.55 -7.48
CA ASN A 48 3.21 12.18 -8.81
C ASN A 48 1.87 11.90 -9.52
N LEU A 49 1.20 10.80 -9.18
CA LEU A 49 -0.13 10.46 -9.69
C LEU A 49 -1.26 11.10 -8.88
N GLN A 50 -0.95 12.02 -7.95
CA GLN A 50 -1.91 12.64 -7.03
C GLN A 50 -2.64 11.62 -6.15
N ARG A 51 -1.99 10.48 -5.87
CA ARG A 51 -2.51 9.41 -5.02
C ARG A 51 -1.41 8.93 -4.07
N PRO A 52 -0.95 9.78 -3.13
CA PRO A 52 0.15 9.44 -2.23
C PRO A 52 -0.19 8.25 -1.34
N LEU A 53 0.85 7.68 -0.70
CA LEU A 53 0.67 6.60 0.27
C LEU A 53 0.17 7.18 1.59
N VAL A 54 -0.63 6.39 2.30
CA VAL A 54 -1.11 6.72 3.64
C VAL A 54 0.06 6.78 4.62
N SER A 55 0.02 7.79 5.48
CA SER A 55 1.01 8.11 6.51
C SER A 55 2.41 8.35 5.92
N ASP A 56 2.47 8.97 4.74
CA ASP A 56 3.72 9.39 4.09
C ASP A 56 4.11 10.82 4.48
N SER A 57 4.97 10.95 5.49
CA SER A 57 5.44 12.25 5.98
C SER A 57 6.25 13.10 4.99
N LEU A 58 6.74 12.50 3.90
CA LEU A 58 7.59 13.22 2.92
C LEU A 58 6.80 13.69 1.71
N TYR A 59 5.92 12.83 1.19
CA TYR A 59 5.18 13.09 -0.03
C TYR A 59 3.71 13.49 0.19
N SER A 60 3.20 13.36 1.42
CA SER A 60 1.90 13.92 1.83
C SER A 60 1.94 14.45 3.28
N PRO A 61 2.80 15.44 3.56
CA PRO A 61 2.92 16.01 4.90
C PRO A 61 1.62 16.68 5.38
N GLU A 62 0.79 17.20 4.48
CA GLU A 62 -0.48 17.85 4.80
C GLU A 62 -1.54 16.93 5.41
N HIS A 63 -1.47 15.62 5.12
CA HIS A 63 -2.42 14.62 5.63
C HIS A 63 -1.81 13.73 6.73
N PHE A 64 -0.50 13.83 6.94
CA PHE A 64 0.27 12.95 7.82
C PHE A 64 -0.26 12.91 9.27
N ASP A 65 -0.54 14.07 9.86
CA ASP A 65 -0.98 14.15 11.28
C ASP A 65 -2.34 13.49 11.51
N GLU A 66 -3.24 13.55 10.53
CA GLU A 66 -4.55 12.89 10.61
C GLU A 66 -4.43 11.39 10.32
N GLU A 67 -3.59 11.01 9.36
CA GLU A 67 -3.41 9.62 8.94
C GLU A 67 -2.67 8.79 9.98
N VAL A 68 -1.66 9.36 10.66
CA VAL A 68 -0.88 8.66 11.68
C VAL A 68 -1.74 8.22 12.87
N ALA A 69 -2.85 8.92 13.13
CA ALA A 69 -3.79 8.58 14.20
C ALA A 69 -4.48 7.22 13.99
N TRP A 70 -4.62 6.77 12.74
CA TRP A 70 -5.25 5.48 12.41
C TRP A 70 -4.35 4.50 11.67
N CYS A 71 -3.29 4.98 11.04
CA CYS A 71 -2.23 4.19 10.43
C CYS A 71 -0.86 4.68 10.95
N PRO A 72 -0.31 4.08 12.02
CA PRO A 72 0.83 4.63 12.77
C PRO A 72 2.17 4.66 12.02
N ARG A 73 2.23 4.09 10.81
CA ARG A 73 3.41 4.03 9.96
C ARG A 73 3.01 4.18 8.50
N LEU A 74 3.98 4.46 7.65
CA LEU A 74 3.84 4.40 6.20
C LEU A 74 3.16 3.08 5.78
N PHE A 75 2.05 3.17 5.06
CA PHE A 75 1.33 2.02 4.53
C PHE A 75 2.08 1.43 3.33
N LEU A 76 3.19 0.76 3.61
CA LEU A 76 4.04 0.08 2.64
C LEU A 76 4.63 -1.17 3.29
N HIS A 77 4.36 -2.32 2.68
CA HIS A 77 4.81 -3.63 3.14
C HIS A 77 5.41 -4.44 2.00
N CYS A 78 6.57 -5.04 2.25
CA CYS A 78 7.17 -6.00 1.33
C CYS A 78 6.66 -7.40 1.67
N SER A 79 5.62 -7.85 0.97
CA SER A 79 4.98 -9.14 1.24
C SER A 79 5.72 -10.34 0.64
N ARG A 80 6.43 -10.16 -0.48
CA ARG A 80 7.13 -11.22 -1.19
C ARG A 80 8.40 -10.69 -1.83
N VAL A 81 9.48 -11.45 -1.69
CA VAL A 81 10.76 -11.26 -2.37
C VAL A 81 11.13 -12.55 -3.06
N GLN A 82 11.36 -12.47 -4.37
CA GLN A 82 11.82 -13.59 -5.17
C GLN A 82 13.10 -13.18 -5.90
N LEU A 83 14.12 -14.01 -5.78
CA LEU A 83 15.41 -13.80 -6.43
C LEU A 83 16.01 -15.13 -6.84
N ARG A 84 16.85 -15.08 -7.87
CA ARG A 84 17.65 -16.21 -8.30
C ARG A 84 19.04 -16.04 -7.71
N ASP A 85 19.56 -17.09 -7.09
CA ASP A 85 20.94 -17.08 -6.62
C ASP A 85 21.92 -17.20 -7.80
N VAL A 86 23.20 -16.96 -7.54
CA VAL A 86 24.27 -17.01 -8.53
C VAL A 86 24.52 -18.42 -9.09
N CYS A 87 24.05 -19.45 -8.40
CA CYS A 87 24.15 -20.86 -8.79
C CYS A 87 22.88 -21.35 -9.53
N GLY A 88 21.90 -20.48 -9.77
CA GLY A 88 20.65 -20.79 -10.45
C GLY A 88 19.51 -21.29 -9.55
N GLY A 89 19.73 -21.39 -8.24
CA GLY A 89 18.72 -21.72 -7.25
C GLY A 89 17.68 -20.61 -7.08
N HIS A 90 16.51 -21.00 -6.58
CA HIS A 90 15.37 -20.11 -6.38
C HIS A 90 15.23 -19.76 -4.90
N PHE A 91 15.28 -18.47 -4.58
CA PHE A 91 14.98 -17.95 -3.26
C PHE A 91 13.60 -17.28 -3.30
N LEU A 92 12.75 -17.68 -2.37
CA LEU A 92 11.44 -17.08 -2.11
C LEU A 92 11.33 -16.81 -0.61
N ALA A 93 11.08 -15.56 -0.27
CA ALA A 93 10.71 -15.16 1.08
C ALA A 93 9.37 -14.44 1.04
N GLU A 94 8.49 -14.79 1.97
CA GLU A 94 7.18 -14.17 2.13
C GLU A 94 7.03 -13.67 3.56
N ALA A 95 6.39 -12.52 3.71
CA ALA A 95 6.10 -11.92 5.00
C ALA A 95 4.60 -11.56 5.05
N PRO A 96 3.84 -12.08 6.02
CA PRO A 96 2.42 -11.75 6.16
C PRO A 96 2.25 -10.25 6.44
N LEU A 97 1.05 -9.72 6.17
CA LEU A 97 0.74 -8.33 6.47
C LEU A 97 0.95 -8.06 7.98
N PRO A 98 1.79 -7.10 8.35
CA PRO A 98 2.02 -6.73 9.74
C PRO A 98 0.71 -6.35 10.47
N GLN A 99 0.65 -6.65 11.77
CA GLN A 99 -0.57 -6.49 12.57
C GLN A 99 -1.04 -5.03 12.65
N ASP A 100 -0.14 -4.06 12.65
CA ASP A 100 -0.43 -2.63 12.63
C ASP A 100 -1.17 -2.22 11.33
N LEU A 101 -0.68 -2.66 10.17
CA LEU A 101 -1.32 -2.41 8.87
C LEU A 101 -2.63 -3.19 8.73
N ALA A 102 -2.69 -4.42 9.22
CA ALA A 102 -3.93 -5.20 9.26
C ALA A 102 -5.00 -4.52 10.12
N THR A 103 -4.60 -3.95 11.27
CA THR A 103 -5.48 -3.18 12.16
C THR A 103 -5.96 -1.90 11.48
N ALA A 104 -5.08 -1.19 10.78
CA ALA A 104 -5.45 0.00 10.00
C ALA A 104 -6.48 -0.32 8.91
N LEU A 105 -6.26 -1.41 8.14
CA LEU A 105 -7.25 -1.90 7.15
C LEU A 105 -8.59 -2.24 7.80
N GLY A 106 -8.58 -2.84 9.00
CA GLY A 106 -9.79 -3.18 9.75
C GLY A 106 -10.63 -1.97 10.19
N ARG A 107 -10.05 -0.76 10.19
CA ARG A 107 -10.77 0.50 10.45
C ARG A 107 -11.45 1.07 9.21
N LEU A 108 -11.19 0.51 8.03
CA LEU A 108 -11.73 0.99 6.77
C LEU A 108 -12.89 0.10 6.30
N ARG A 109 -13.85 0.70 5.60
CA ARG A 109 -14.96 -0.03 4.98
C ARG A 109 -14.56 -0.42 3.58
N ARG A 110 -14.44 -1.72 3.30
CA ARG A 110 -14.23 -2.20 1.93
C ARG A 110 -15.44 -1.88 1.06
N LEU A 111 -15.19 -1.34 -0.13
CA LEU A 111 -16.22 -0.95 -1.10
C LEU A 111 -16.50 -2.05 -2.14
N ASP A 112 -15.53 -2.93 -2.39
CA ASP A 112 -15.68 -4.05 -3.32
C ASP A 112 -16.07 -5.35 -2.59
N GLY A 113 -16.97 -6.13 -3.18
CA GLY A 113 -17.34 -7.48 -2.72
C GLY A 113 -16.34 -8.55 -3.20
N GLU A 114 -16.07 -9.54 -2.32
CA GLU A 114 -15.19 -10.74 -2.48
C GLU A 114 -13.67 -10.47 -2.61
N GLU A 115 -12.72 -11.31 -2.22
CA GLU A 115 -12.54 -12.33 -1.18
C GLU A 115 -11.00 -12.44 -1.04
N LEU A 116 -10.44 -12.57 0.18
CA LEU A 116 -9.00 -12.63 0.47
C LEU A 116 -8.37 -14.00 0.11
N ALA A 117 -8.74 -14.59 -1.02
CA ALA A 117 -8.22 -15.90 -1.43
C ALA A 117 -6.88 -15.75 -2.16
N ALA A 118 -5.79 -16.04 -1.44
CA ALA A 118 -4.48 -16.47 -1.95
C ALA A 118 -4.02 -15.84 -3.28
N TYR A 119 -3.57 -14.58 -3.24
CA TYR A 119 -3.02 -13.94 -4.43
C TYR A 119 -1.55 -14.34 -4.65
N THR A 120 -1.34 -15.37 -5.45
CA THR A 120 -0.01 -15.72 -5.98
C THR A 120 0.26 -14.88 -7.22
N PHE A 121 1.22 -13.94 -7.14
CA PHE A 121 1.79 -13.34 -8.34
C PHE A 121 2.40 -14.45 -9.23
N PRO A 122 2.20 -14.40 -10.56
CA PRO A 122 2.82 -15.34 -11.49
C PRO A 122 4.35 -15.29 -11.42
#